data_AF-A0A536PWU0-F1
#
_entry.id   AF-A0A536PWU0-F1
#
_cell.length_a   1.000
_cell.length_b   1.000
_cell.length_c   1.000
_cell.angle_alpha   90.00
_cell.angle_beta   90.00
_cell.angle_gamma   90.00
#
_symmetry.space_group_name_H-M   'P 1'
#
loop_
_entity.id
_entity.type
_entity.pdbx_description
1 polymer ?
#
loop_
_entity_poly.entity_id
_entity_poly.type
_entity_poly.pdbx_seq_one_letter_code
_entity_poly.pdbx_strand_id
1 'polypeptide(L)'
;MNREELEHVLRAAGEVVKAPHFIVIGSQSVLGSFSEDRLPYEATRSIEVDIVVAGDPDETKIGLIDRNIGEDSEFHRMNGMYAEGVTLSTAVLPEGWRKRLVRFQPPTLYPVQALCLEPHDCVASKMVAGRSKDYDFANAMLARGLVSPGTLGKRIDLLPITGREKDLLHRWLQGQIGRLKRSIKKNKSPGRRQPGA
;
A
#
# COMPACT_ATOMS: atom_id res chain seq x y z
N MET A 1 -4.34 10.18 -4.45
CA MET A 1 -3.48 9.53 -5.46
C MET A 1 -4.25 8.53 -6.32
N ASN A 2 -4.10 8.60 -7.63
CA ASN A 2 -4.56 7.65 -8.64
C ASN A 2 -3.39 7.03 -9.42
N ARG A 3 -3.70 6.14 -10.39
CA ARG A 3 -2.66 5.47 -11.19
C ARG A 3 -1.87 6.43 -12.11
N GLU A 4 -2.53 7.43 -12.71
CA GLU A 4 -1.87 8.41 -13.58
C GLU A 4 -0.88 9.27 -12.79
N GLU A 5 -1.21 9.66 -11.57
CA GLU A 5 -0.32 10.37 -10.65
C GLU A 5 0.87 9.49 -10.26
N LEU A 6 0.66 8.20 -9.94
CA LEU A 6 1.74 7.25 -9.69
C LEU A 6 2.67 7.11 -10.89
N GLU A 7 2.13 7.05 -12.12
CA GLU A 7 2.91 7.04 -13.35
C GLU A 7 3.74 8.32 -13.51
N HIS A 8 3.16 9.48 -13.22
CA HIS A 8 3.87 10.75 -13.30
C HIS A 8 5.05 10.79 -12.32
N VAL A 9 4.83 10.39 -11.08
CA VAL A 9 5.89 10.32 -10.07
C VAL A 9 7.01 9.36 -10.51
N LEU A 10 6.67 8.18 -11.00
CA LEU A 10 7.66 7.19 -11.44
C LEU A 10 8.45 7.64 -12.69
N ARG A 11 7.81 8.32 -13.65
CA ARG A 11 8.53 8.93 -14.79
C ARG A 11 9.49 10.01 -14.33
N ALA A 12 9.04 10.89 -13.44
CA ALA A 12 9.89 11.95 -12.88
C ALA A 12 11.07 11.36 -12.10
N ALA A 13 10.84 10.30 -11.32
CA ALA A 13 11.90 9.56 -10.63
C ALA A 13 12.93 9.00 -11.62
N GLY A 14 12.47 8.34 -12.70
CA GLY A 14 13.33 7.82 -13.78
C GLY A 14 14.23 8.89 -14.38
N GLU A 15 13.68 10.08 -14.61
CA GLU A 15 14.45 11.21 -15.14
C GLU A 15 15.44 11.79 -14.15
N VAL A 16 15.08 11.87 -12.86
CA VAL A 16 15.95 12.42 -11.82
C VAL A 16 17.14 11.51 -11.53
N VAL A 17 16.89 10.20 -11.37
CA VAL A 17 17.92 9.25 -10.93
C VAL A 17 18.62 8.52 -12.07
N LYS A 18 18.18 8.75 -13.31
CA LYS A 18 18.67 8.08 -14.53
C LYS A 18 18.68 6.55 -14.41
N ALA A 19 17.64 6.00 -13.81
CA ALA A 19 17.44 4.56 -13.61
C ALA A 19 16.01 4.15 -14.03
N PRO A 20 15.82 3.00 -14.69
CA PRO A 20 14.51 2.61 -15.21
C PRO A 20 13.72 1.68 -14.29
N HIS A 21 14.30 1.17 -13.20
CA HIS A 21 13.70 0.10 -12.39
C HIS A 21 13.42 0.57 -10.96
N PHE A 22 12.17 0.48 -10.54
CA PHE A 22 11.73 0.90 -9.21
C PHE A 22 10.91 -0.18 -8.50
N ILE A 23 10.97 -0.19 -7.18
CA ILE A 23 10.02 -0.91 -6.33
C ILE A 23 9.21 0.12 -5.55
N VAL A 24 7.89 0.12 -5.76
CA VAL A 24 6.96 0.94 -4.99
C VAL A 24 6.55 0.16 -3.75
N ILE A 25 6.89 0.70 -2.59
CA ILE A 25 6.43 0.20 -1.30
C ILE A 25 5.35 1.14 -0.74
N GLY A 26 4.98 0.97 0.52
CA GLY A 26 3.98 1.85 1.12
C GLY A 26 2.56 1.62 0.60
N SER A 27 1.66 2.53 0.96
CA SER A 27 0.23 2.42 0.64
C SER A 27 -0.02 2.47 -0.86
N GLN A 28 0.72 3.29 -1.61
CA GLN A 28 0.52 3.46 -3.05
C GLN A 28 0.88 2.23 -3.87
N SER A 29 1.60 1.26 -3.30
CA SER A 29 1.84 -0.02 -3.96
C SER A 29 0.53 -0.75 -4.35
N VAL A 30 -0.58 -0.51 -3.66
CA VAL A 30 -1.86 -1.16 -3.98
C VAL A 30 -2.43 -0.71 -5.34
N LEU A 31 -2.02 0.45 -5.85
CA LEU A 31 -2.35 0.90 -7.20
C LEU A 31 -1.76 -0.02 -8.29
N GLY A 32 -0.77 -0.84 -7.95
CA GLY A 32 -0.27 -1.92 -8.79
C GLY A 32 -1.32 -3.00 -9.08
N SER A 33 -2.23 -3.25 -8.13
CA SER A 33 -3.23 -4.32 -8.22
C SER A 33 -4.66 -3.84 -8.47
N PHE A 34 -4.96 -2.59 -8.09
CA PHE A 34 -6.30 -2.02 -8.18
C PHE A 34 -6.25 -0.64 -8.81
N SER A 35 -7.24 -0.32 -9.62
CA SER A 35 -7.55 1.04 -10.02
C SER A 35 -8.22 1.79 -8.88
N GLU A 36 -8.05 3.11 -8.87
CA GLU A 36 -8.52 4.02 -7.83
C GLU A 36 -10.03 4.00 -7.60
N ASP A 37 -10.84 3.69 -8.62
CA ASP A 37 -12.29 3.54 -8.52
C ASP A 37 -12.72 2.39 -7.59
N ARG A 38 -11.84 1.40 -7.41
CA ARG A 38 -12.05 0.27 -6.51
C ARG A 38 -11.50 0.51 -5.12
N LEU A 39 -10.57 1.45 -4.98
CA LEU A 39 -9.86 1.70 -3.73
C LEU A 39 -10.70 2.57 -2.78
N PRO A 40 -10.65 2.30 -1.46
CA PRO A 40 -11.26 3.19 -0.48
C PRO A 40 -10.42 4.48 -0.33
N TYR A 41 -11.03 5.55 0.18
CA TYR A 41 -10.36 6.83 0.39
C TYR A 41 -9.09 6.69 1.26
N GLU A 42 -9.12 5.83 2.28
CA GLU A 42 -7.98 5.57 3.15
C GLU A 42 -6.75 5.01 2.41
N ALA A 43 -6.96 4.37 1.25
CA ALA A 43 -5.90 3.85 0.39
C ALA A 43 -5.38 4.87 -0.62
N THR A 44 -6.14 5.93 -0.90
CA THR A 44 -5.78 6.97 -1.89
C THR A 44 -5.48 8.32 -1.26
N ARG A 45 -5.66 8.50 0.06
CA ARG A 45 -5.46 9.78 0.76
C ARG A 45 -3.99 10.22 0.88
N SER A 46 -3.04 9.29 0.77
CA SER A 46 -1.62 9.63 0.74
C SER A 46 -1.30 10.40 -0.54
N ILE A 47 -0.40 11.37 -0.43
CA ILE A 47 0.12 12.18 -1.54
C ILE A 47 1.58 11.82 -1.85
N GLU A 48 2.21 11.10 -0.94
CA GLU A 48 3.54 10.51 -1.05
C GLU A 48 3.53 9.16 -1.79
N VAL A 49 4.60 8.89 -2.55
CA VAL A 49 4.93 7.58 -3.12
C VAL A 49 6.29 7.12 -2.59
N ASP A 50 6.29 6.03 -1.82
CA ASP A 50 7.52 5.43 -1.30
C ASP A 50 8.22 4.63 -2.41
N ILE A 51 9.36 5.13 -2.91
CA ILE A 51 10.10 4.55 -4.05
C ILE A 51 11.48 4.04 -3.63
N VAL A 52 11.73 2.77 -3.89
CA VAL A 52 13.06 2.16 -3.85
C VAL A 52 13.63 2.13 -5.27
N VAL A 53 14.84 2.65 -5.46
CA VAL A 53 15.57 2.55 -6.73
C VAL A 53 16.24 1.18 -6.83
N ALA A 54 15.84 0.35 -7.79
CA ALA A 54 16.45 -0.97 -7.96
C ALA A 54 17.86 -0.82 -8.56
N GLY A 55 18.81 -1.63 -8.08
CA GLY A 55 20.21 -1.56 -8.53
C GLY A 55 20.99 -0.38 -7.95
N ASP A 56 20.54 0.20 -6.84
CA ASP A 56 21.26 1.24 -6.09
C ASP A 56 21.69 0.73 -4.70
N PRO A 57 22.66 -0.20 -4.62
CA PRO A 57 23.03 -0.86 -3.36
C PRO A 57 23.63 0.10 -2.32
N ASP A 58 24.25 1.19 -2.79
CA ASP A 58 24.86 2.22 -1.95
C ASP A 58 23.86 3.32 -1.56
N GLU A 59 22.59 3.21 -1.98
CA GLU A 59 21.47 4.09 -1.63
C GLU A 59 21.69 5.58 -1.96
N THR A 60 22.64 5.86 -2.86
CA THR A 60 23.07 7.21 -3.25
C THR A 60 22.01 8.02 -3.99
N LYS A 61 21.02 7.36 -4.62
CA LYS A 61 20.00 8.01 -5.44
C LYS A 61 18.81 8.51 -4.63
N ILE A 62 18.68 8.11 -3.36
CA ILE A 62 17.59 8.56 -2.47
C ILE A 62 17.61 10.09 -2.35
N GLY A 63 18.77 10.68 -2.04
CA GLY A 63 18.89 12.13 -1.92
C GLY A 63 18.61 12.90 -3.21
N LEU A 64 18.71 12.26 -4.39
CA LEU A 64 18.29 12.87 -5.65
C LEU A 64 16.77 12.92 -5.77
N ILE A 65 16.07 11.85 -5.39
CA ILE A 65 14.60 11.82 -5.33
C ILE A 65 14.11 12.92 -4.41
N ASP A 66 14.55 12.91 -3.14
CA ASP A 66 14.04 13.81 -2.11
C ASP A 66 14.27 15.27 -2.49
N ARG A 67 15.44 15.60 -3.04
CA ARG A 67 15.78 16.96 -3.45
C ARG A 67 14.95 17.47 -4.62
N ASN A 68 14.70 16.64 -5.63
CA ASN A 68 14.13 17.10 -6.91
C ASN A 68 12.62 16.91 -6.99
N ILE A 69 12.11 15.82 -6.42
CA ILE A 69 10.71 15.40 -6.51
C ILE A 69 10.12 14.96 -5.17
N GLY A 70 10.81 15.25 -4.07
CA GLY A 70 10.35 14.97 -2.71
C GLY A 70 9.45 16.05 -2.13
N GLU A 71 9.17 15.91 -0.83
CA GLU A 71 8.38 16.86 -0.07
C GLU A 71 8.95 18.29 -0.23
N ASP A 72 8.07 19.28 -0.29
CA ASP A 72 8.39 20.68 -0.57
C ASP A 72 9.23 21.00 -1.82
N SER A 73 9.44 20.04 -2.74
CA SER A 73 10.06 20.33 -4.04
C SER A 73 9.15 21.17 -4.95
N GLU A 74 9.71 21.72 -6.02
CA GLU A 74 8.89 22.36 -7.07
C GLU A 74 7.90 21.38 -7.70
N PHE A 75 8.34 20.14 -7.92
CA PHE A 75 7.48 19.06 -8.39
C PHE A 75 6.29 18.85 -7.45
N HIS A 76 6.53 18.80 -6.13
CA HIS A 76 5.46 18.66 -5.15
C HIS A 76 4.46 19.83 -5.23
N ARG A 77 4.95 21.07 -5.21
CA ARG A 77 4.08 22.26 -5.29
C ARG A 77 3.24 22.30 -6.56
N MET A 78 3.80 21.88 -7.69
CA MET A 78 3.12 21.92 -9.00
C MET A 78 2.09 20.80 -9.16
N ASN A 79 2.35 19.63 -8.59
CA ASN A 79 1.55 18.44 -8.87
C ASN A 79 0.71 17.95 -7.69
N GLY A 80 0.92 18.47 -6.48
CA GLY A 80 0.19 18.07 -5.28
C GLY A 80 0.52 16.67 -4.75
N MET A 81 1.55 16.04 -5.28
CA MET A 81 2.09 14.75 -4.87
C MET A 81 3.62 14.74 -4.94
N TYR A 82 4.28 13.77 -4.30
CA TYR A 82 5.73 13.68 -4.31
C TYR A 82 6.23 12.24 -4.16
N ALA A 83 7.49 12.01 -4.51
CA ALA A 83 8.18 10.75 -4.23
C ALA A 83 8.96 10.86 -2.92
N GLU A 84 8.93 9.83 -2.10
CA GLU A 84 9.86 9.67 -0.98
C GLU A 84 10.86 8.60 -1.36
N GLY A 85 12.14 8.99 -1.45
CA GLY A 85 13.22 8.04 -1.70
C GLY A 85 13.41 7.17 -0.46
N VAL A 86 13.28 5.86 -0.60
CA VAL A 86 13.35 4.95 0.54
C VAL A 86 14.21 3.74 0.25
N THR A 87 14.69 3.13 1.33
CA THR A 87 15.39 1.85 1.31
C THR A 87 14.41 0.72 1.61
N LEU A 88 14.78 -0.52 1.30
CA LEU A 88 13.97 -1.68 1.69
C LEU A 88 13.94 -1.92 3.20
N SER A 89 14.85 -1.33 3.98
CA SER A 89 14.85 -1.44 5.44
C SER A 89 13.81 -0.53 6.11
N THR A 90 13.24 0.44 5.38
CA THR A 90 12.14 1.29 5.89
C THR A 90 10.82 0.53 6.10
N ALA A 91 10.69 -0.67 5.53
CA ALA A 91 9.50 -1.50 5.63
C ALA A 91 9.83 -2.89 6.20
N VAL A 92 9.07 -3.29 7.21
CA VAL A 92 9.08 -4.68 7.69
C VAL A 92 8.16 -5.50 6.78
N LEU A 93 8.75 -6.41 5.99
CA LEU A 93 8.02 -7.13 4.94
C LEU A 93 7.96 -8.64 5.23
N PRO A 94 6.85 -9.32 4.90
CA PRO A 94 6.74 -10.77 5.07
C PRO A 94 7.77 -11.54 4.24
N GLU A 95 8.27 -12.66 4.75
CA GLU A 95 9.19 -13.53 4.01
C GLU A 95 8.65 -13.90 2.62
N GLY A 96 9.55 -13.87 1.63
CA GLY A 96 9.22 -14.18 0.24
C GLY A 96 8.42 -13.11 -0.51
N TRP A 97 8.21 -11.90 0.05
CA TRP A 97 7.48 -10.80 -0.61
C TRP A 97 7.98 -10.49 -2.02
N ARG A 98 9.29 -10.59 -2.27
CA ARG A 98 9.89 -10.37 -3.60
C ARG A 98 9.30 -11.27 -4.69
N LYS A 99 8.91 -12.50 -4.34
CA LYS A 99 8.29 -13.47 -5.28
C LYS A 99 6.83 -13.12 -5.60
N ARG A 100 6.24 -12.18 -4.87
CA ARG A 100 4.83 -11.79 -4.97
C ARG A 100 4.64 -10.37 -5.50
N LEU A 101 5.73 -9.69 -5.86
CA LEU A 101 5.68 -8.36 -6.45
C LEU A 101 4.76 -8.31 -7.67
N VAL A 102 3.98 -7.25 -7.75
CA VAL A 102 2.99 -7.01 -8.81
C VAL A 102 3.59 -6.02 -9.81
N ARG A 103 3.60 -6.38 -11.09
CA ARG A 103 4.14 -5.51 -12.15
C ARG A 103 3.17 -4.35 -12.41
N PHE A 104 3.67 -3.12 -12.27
CA PHE A 104 2.99 -1.89 -12.67
C PHE A 104 3.67 -1.35 -13.93
N GLN A 105 3.06 -1.62 -15.08
CA GLN A 105 3.61 -1.21 -16.38
C GLN A 105 2.51 -0.79 -17.36
N PRO A 106 1.85 0.35 -17.11
CA PRO A 106 1.04 0.99 -18.14
C PRO A 106 1.95 1.45 -19.31
N PRO A 107 1.44 1.50 -20.56
CA PRO A 107 2.27 1.83 -21.72
C PRO A 107 2.99 3.19 -21.63
N THR A 108 2.32 4.15 -21.01
CA THR A 108 2.78 5.53 -20.72
C THR A 108 3.98 5.60 -19.79
N LEU A 109 4.27 4.54 -19.02
CA LEU A 109 5.41 4.51 -18.10
C LEU A 109 6.73 4.18 -18.80
N TYR A 110 6.71 3.66 -20.03
CA TYR A 110 7.94 3.30 -20.76
C TYR A 110 8.89 4.51 -20.91
N PRO A 111 10.23 4.34 -20.70
CA PRO A 111 10.97 3.09 -20.46
C PRO A 111 11.04 2.63 -18.99
N VAL A 112 10.41 3.37 -18.07
CA VAL A 112 10.39 3.03 -16.65
C VAL A 112 9.55 1.78 -16.40
N GLN A 113 9.97 1.00 -15.40
CA GLN A 113 9.34 -0.23 -14.96
C GLN A 113 9.23 -0.20 -13.43
N ALA A 114 8.05 -0.48 -12.91
CA ALA A 114 7.81 -0.53 -11.47
C ALA A 114 7.27 -1.89 -11.04
N LEU A 115 7.72 -2.33 -9.87
CA LEU A 115 7.16 -3.44 -9.12
C LEU A 115 6.53 -2.92 -7.85
N CYS A 116 5.26 -3.23 -7.62
CA CYS A 116 4.53 -2.86 -6.42
C CYS A 116 4.44 -4.04 -5.45
N LEU A 117 4.44 -3.77 -4.15
CA LEU A 117 4.07 -4.78 -3.16
C LEU A 117 2.70 -5.38 -3.45
N GLU A 118 2.58 -6.68 -3.19
CA GLU A 118 1.30 -7.36 -3.18
C GLU A 118 0.41 -6.77 -2.07
N PRO A 119 -0.91 -6.57 -2.30
CA PRO A 119 -1.78 -5.91 -1.34
C PRO A 119 -1.76 -6.48 0.09
N HIS A 120 -1.66 -7.80 0.28
CA HIS A 120 -1.61 -8.37 1.63
C HIS A 120 -0.24 -8.14 2.28
N ASP A 121 0.85 -8.18 1.51
CA ASP A 121 2.19 -7.85 2.00
C ASP A 121 2.28 -6.36 2.41
N CYS A 122 1.69 -5.46 1.60
CA CYS A 122 1.57 -4.04 1.92
C CYS A 122 0.79 -3.81 3.22
N VAL A 123 -0.40 -4.41 3.36
CA VAL A 123 -1.22 -4.24 4.57
C VAL A 123 -0.51 -4.81 5.81
N ALA A 124 0.11 -5.99 5.71
CA ALA A 124 0.87 -6.57 6.80
C ALA A 124 2.02 -5.65 7.24
N SER A 125 2.75 -5.06 6.29
CA SER A 125 3.83 -4.10 6.56
C SER A 125 3.34 -2.82 7.25
N LYS A 126 2.24 -2.23 6.76
CA LYS A 126 1.63 -1.03 7.36
C LYS A 126 1.14 -1.30 8.79
N MET A 127 0.58 -2.49 9.06
CA MET A 127 0.17 -2.87 10.42
C MET A 127 1.35 -2.96 11.41
N VAL A 128 2.55 -3.30 10.94
CA VAL A 128 3.77 -3.24 11.78
C VAL A 128 4.18 -1.79 12.06
N ALA A 129 4.13 -0.91 11.06
CA ALA A 129 4.38 0.53 11.27
C ALA A 129 3.39 1.15 12.28
N GLY A 130 2.14 0.67 12.28
CA GLY A 130 1.25 0.74 13.44
C GLY A 130 0.71 2.14 13.79
N ARG A 131 0.84 3.13 12.91
CA ARG A 131 0.25 4.46 13.14
C ARG A 131 -1.28 4.37 12.98
N SER A 132 -2.02 5.30 13.56
CA SER A 132 -3.49 5.34 13.43
C SER A 132 -3.94 5.24 11.97
N LYS A 133 -3.26 5.98 11.08
CA LYS A 133 -3.57 5.97 9.64
C LYS A 133 -3.41 4.61 8.96
N ASP A 134 -2.47 3.79 9.45
CA ASP A 134 -2.14 2.49 8.89
C ASP A 134 -3.23 1.45 9.22
N TYR A 135 -3.83 1.54 10.41
CA TYR A 135 -4.97 0.69 10.79
C TYR A 135 -6.28 1.08 10.09
N ASP A 136 -6.50 2.37 9.82
CA ASP A 136 -7.63 2.81 8.99
C ASP A 136 -7.52 2.21 7.58
N PHE A 137 -6.33 2.31 6.97
CA PHE A 137 -6.01 1.73 5.68
C PHE A 137 -6.25 0.20 5.68
N ALA A 138 -5.67 -0.53 6.63
CA ALA A 138 -5.83 -1.98 6.74
C ALA A 138 -7.32 -2.37 6.88
N ASN A 139 -8.06 -1.65 7.71
CA ASN A 139 -9.49 -1.89 7.92
C ASN A 139 -10.30 -1.65 6.63
N ALA A 140 -10.02 -0.57 5.92
CA ALA A 140 -10.71 -0.23 4.68
C ALA A 140 -10.45 -1.29 3.58
N MET A 141 -9.19 -1.75 3.44
CA MET A 141 -8.82 -2.81 2.49
C MET A 141 -9.53 -4.13 2.78
N LEU A 142 -9.66 -4.52 4.05
CA LEU A 142 -10.42 -5.69 4.48
C LEU A 142 -11.93 -5.53 4.25
N ALA A 143 -12.49 -4.36 4.59
CA ALA A 143 -13.91 -4.10 4.47
C ALA A 143 -14.39 -4.08 3.01
N ARG A 144 -13.56 -3.61 2.08
CA ARG A 144 -13.81 -3.65 0.64
C ARG A 144 -13.52 -5.02 0.01
N GLY A 145 -13.00 -5.98 0.78
CA GLY A 145 -12.65 -7.31 0.28
C GLY A 145 -11.48 -7.31 -0.71
N LEU A 146 -10.68 -6.23 -0.75
CA LEU A 146 -9.49 -6.10 -1.59
C LEU A 146 -8.32 -6.91 -1.02
N VAL A 147 -8.34 -7.13 0.30
CA VAL A 147 -7.44 -8.01 1.03
C VAL A 147 -8.28 -9.04 1.77
N SER A 148 -7.93 -10.31 1.60
CA SER A 148 -8.59 -11.42 2.28
C SER A 148 -8.01 -11.60 3.69
N PRO A 149 -8.85 -11.77 4.73
CA PRO A 149 -8.35 -11.97 6.09
C PRO A 149 -7.47 -13.23 6.22
N GLY A 150 -7.82 -14.32 5.52
CA GLY A 150 -7.08 -15.58 5.59
C GLY A 150 -5.66 -15.47 5.04
N THR A 151 -5.49 -14.80 3.89
CA THR A 151 -4.14 -14.58 3.32
C THR A 151 -3.38 -13.53 4.13
N LEU A 152 -4.04 -12.49 4.64
CA LEU A 152 -3.39 -11.49 5.50
C LEU A 152 -2.84 -12.13 6.77
N GLY A 153 -3.59 -13.03 7.41
CA GLY A 153 -3.10 -13.81 8.56
C GLY A 153 -1.82 -14.58 8.23
N LYS A 154 -1.79 -15.27 7.08
CA LYS A 154 -0.58 -15.96 6.60
C LYS A 154 0.59 -15.00 6.33
N ARG A 155 0.34 -13.76 5.91
CA ARG A 155 1.40 -12.75 5.74
C ARG A 155 1.93 -12.26 7.07
N ILE A 156 1.06 -12.08 8.08
CA ILE A 156 1.47 -11.73 9.44
C ILE A 156 2.41 -12.79 10.02
N ASP A 157 2.12 -14.08 9.79
CA ASP A 157 2.97 -15.18 10.27
C ASP A 157 4.39 -15.15 9.69
N LEU A 158 4.54 -14.63 8.47
CA LEU A 158 5.81 -14.52 7.75
C LEU A 158 6.58 -13.22 8.07
N LEU A 159 6.04 -12.32 8.90
CA LEU A 159 6.75 -11.10 9.29
C LEU A 159 7.95 -11.43 10.21
N PRO A 160 9.11 -10.78 10.03
CA PRO A 160 10.28 -10.94 10.89
C PRO A 160 10.16 -10.10 12.18
N ILE A 161 9.08 -10.32 12.93
CA ILE A 161 8.76 -9.64 14.20
C ILE A 161 8.57 -10.68 15.33
N THR A 162 8.52 -10.23 16.58
CA THR A 162 8.37 -11.12 17.73
C THR A 162 7.00 -11.83 17.73
N GLY A 163 6.91 -12.99 18.39
CA GLY A 163 5.63 -13.71 18.55
C GLY A 163 4.54 -12.85 19.20
N ARG A 164 4.90 -12.04 20.21
CA ARG A 164 3.98 -11.11 20.87
C ARG A 164 3.40 -10.06 19.91
N GLU A 165 4.23 -9.54 19.00
CA GLU A 165 3.77 -8.60 17.97
C GLU A 165 2.82 -9.30 16.98
N LYS A 166 3.15 -10.51 16.52
CA LYS A 166 2.25 -11.31 15.67
C LYS A 166 0.90 -11.55 16.35
N ASP A 167 0.89 -11.89 17.64
CA ASP A 167 -0.34 -12.11 18.42
C ASP A 167 -1.20 -10.85 18.51
N LEU A 168 -0.59 -9.66 18.62
CA LEU A 168 -1.31 -8.39 18.59
C LEU A 168 -1.97 -8.14 17.23
N LEU A 169 -1.23 -8.35 16.14
CA LEU A 169 -1.74 -8.18 14.78
C LEU A 169 -2.87 -9.18 14.48
N HIS A 170 -2.71 -10.45 14.88
CA HIS A 170 -3.74 -11.47 14.75
C HIS A 170 -4.99 -11.16 15.57
N ARG A 171 -4.84 -10.72 16.84
CA ARG A 171 -5.99 -10.31 17.67
C ARG A 171 -6.76 -9.17 17.03
N TRP A 172 -6.06 -8.18 16.48
CA TRP A 172 -6.69 -7.09 15.73
C TRP A 172 -7.46 -7.62 14.51
N LEU A 173 -6.84 -8.51 13.72
CA LEU A 173 -7.44 -9.10 12.52
C LEU A 173 -8.70 -9.91 12.85
N GLN A 174 -8.67 -10.73 13.91
CA GLN A 174 -9.84 -11.47 14.39
C GLN A 174 -10.96 -10.53 14.84
N GLY A 175 -10.62 -9.42 15.50
CA GLY A 175 -11.56 -8.36 15.83
C GLY A 175 -12.28 -7.79 14.60
N GLN A 176 -11.55 -7.56 13.51
CA GLN A 176 -12.12 -7.09 12.24
C GLN A 176 -13.01 -8.12 11.58
N ILE A 177 -12.58 -9.39 11.52
CA ILE A 177 -13.39 -10.49 10.98
C ILE A 177 -14.74 -10.58 11.73
N GLY A 178 -14.70 -10.46 13.05
CA GLY A 178 -15.92 -10.44 13.88
C GLY A 178 -16.83 -9.25 13.55
N ARG A 179 -16.28 -8.05 13.33
CA ARG A 179 -17.04 -6.86 12.92
C ARG A 179 -17.70 -7.04 11.54
N LEU A 180 -16.96 -7.54 10.56
CA LEU A 180 -17.46 -7.78 9.21
C LEU A 180 -18.60 -8.81 9.19
N LYS A 181 -18.45 -9.92 9.92
CA LYS A 181 -19.52 -10.94 10.06
C LYS A 181 -20.80 -10.35 10.66
N ARG A 182 -20.68 -9.48 11.69
CA ARG A 182 -21.84 -8.81 12.29
C ARG A 182 -22.52 -7.83 11.32
N SER A 183 -21.75 -7.09 10.54
CA SER A 183 -22.29 -6.18 9.51
C SER A 183 -23.08 -6.93 8.44
N ILE A 184 -22.53 -8.03 7.93
CA ILE A 184 -23.20 -8.90 6.94
C ILE A 184 -24.51 -9.47 7.53
N LYS A 185 -24.50 -9.94 8.78
CA LYS A 185 -25.71 -10.47 9.44
C LYS A 185 -26.80 -9.41 9.62
N LYS A 186 -26.42 -8.17 9.96
CA LYS A 186 -27.36 -7.04 10.05
C LYS A 186 -27.99 -6.72 8.69
N ASN A 187 -27.19 -6.65 7.63
CA ASN A 187 -27.69 -6.34 6.28
C ASN A 187 -28.56 -7.46 5.68
N LYS A 188 -28.38 -8.72 6.11
CA LYS A 188 -29.22 -9.86 5.70
C LYS A 188 -30.50 -10.04 6.51
N SER A 189 -30.74 -9.20 7.52
CA SER A 189 -31.96 -9.24 8.35
C SER A 189 -32.90 -8.09 7.94
N PRO A 190 -33.62 -8.17 6.81
CA PRO A 190 -34.71 -7.22 6.58
C PRO A 190 -35.75 -7.44 7.66
N GLY A 191 -36.23 -6.35 8.26
CA GLY A 191 -37.11 -6.37 9.42
C GLY A 191 -38.30 -7.32 9.25
N ARG A 192 -38.38 -8.32 10.12
CA ARG A 192 -39.66 -8.91 10.52
C ARG A 192 -40.35 -7.90 11.44
N ARG A 193 -41.39 -7.22 10.93
CA ARG A 193 -42.66 -6.80 11.57
C ARG A 193 -43.33 -5.73 10.69
N GLN A 194 -44.62 -5.77 10.35
CA GLN A 194 -45.69 -6.78 10.35
C GLN A 194 -46.90 -6.16 9.57
N PRO A 195 -47.96 -6.91 9.23
CA PRO A 195 -49.09 -6.46 8.42
C PRO A 195 -50.15 -5.71 9.23
N GLY A 196 -50.85 -4.77 8.58
CA GLY A 196 -52.17 -4.29 8.98
C GLY A 196 -52.23 -2.93 9.65
N ALA A 197 -52.70 -1.92 8.91
CA ALA A 197 -53.80 -1.02 9.27
C ALA A 197 -54.39 -0.46 7.96
#